data_AF-A0A9X2HKY6-F1
#
_entry.id   AF-A0A9X2HKY6-F1
#
_cell.length_a   1.000
_cell.length_b   1.000
_cell.length_c   1.000
_cell.angle_alpha   90.00
_cell.angle_beta   90.00
_cell.angle_gamma   90.00
#
_symmetry.space_group_name_H-M   'P 1'
#
loop_
_entity.id
_entity.type
_entity.pdbx_description
1 polymer ?
#
loop_
_entity_poly.entity_id
_entity_poly.type
_entity_poly.pdbx_seq_one_letter_code
_entity_poly.pdbx_strand_id
1 'polypeptide(L)'
;MPDATPEAPPQPRAPRVEDQESHSYYKVPVRACATIEGAFADTAPSIRAFDIPGGPHLQVYARVVPSRRLRVVFHGAIRPGVDSYPRFDRVSTMRRTEDSFLSIADPTLVVDPEMRLGWYAGTSTWSPDETIVEAVREAMKVSGAEELIFIGGSGGGFAALKYSRRFPGSKAFVFSPQTSTPRYEGRAFPRLMEVGFDGMSTEAALERYPGRFEVVSEYAAGHRNTVYYLQNLMDHGHLKDHYLPMTRAVGMMEASGDTADGGIRFALIPQAREGHGPPNAEEFEDHLGRAFAFFSDPTASDVAGVTGDVLERLEGIAQKLDHNAEKLDHSAEASGRMYRSLARELGQLPWQTETYRRVAERFVPRDGPLPPAGSFALRAQGIADLVDLVRGRRPSRIVECGSGSSSAWLGLALEELGEGHLFSLEHDPKYAETTRQLLASLGVEHRVTVLEAPLEESEGPEGEARLWYGAEALEQLPAEIDLLFIDGPPGGRAPRIRESALACLRDRLRPGSVIAVDDATRPDERAMVAAWLRTSAFHELTGFRELAVLETLPDKN
;
A
#
# COMPACT_ATOMS: atom_id res chain seq x y z
N MET A 1 41.96 -11.11 -5.70
CA MET A 1 41.19 -11.07 -4.44
C MET A 1 39.73 -10.95 -4.84
N PRO A 2 38.92 -12.01 -4.78
CA PRO A 2 37.49 -11.87 -5.04
C PRO A 2 36.84 -11.21 -3.84
N ASP A 3 35.92 -10.30 -4.15
CA ASP A 3 35.15 -9.45 -3.24
C ASP A 3 34.38 -10.31 -2.24
N ALA A 4 34.66 -10.15 -0.95
CA ALA A 4 33.92 -10.81 0.11
C ALA A 4 32.62 -10.04 0.34
N THR A 5 31.49 -10.60 -0.13
CA THR A 5 30.16 -10.18 0.32
C THR A 5 30.13 -10.19 1.85
N PRO A 6 29.58 -9.14 2.52
CA PRO A 6 29.48 -9.13 3.96
C PRO A 6 28.58 -10.29 4.41
N GLU A 7 29.14 -11.20 5.22
CA GLU A 7 28.35 -12.21 5.93
C GLU A 7 27.29 -11.50 6.78
N ALA A 8 26.02 -11.85 6.56
CA ALA A 8 24.93 -11.40 7.42
C ALA A 8 25.22 -11.79 8.88
N PRO A 9 24.91 -10.93 9.87
CA PRO A 9 25.15 -11.26 11.27
C PRO A 9 24.45 -12.58 11.63
N PRO A 10 25.12 -13.48 12.39
CA PRO A 10 24.52 -14.75 12.76
C PRO A 10 23.25 -14.49 13.56
N GLN A 11 22.11 -14.98 13.03
CA GLN A 11 20.86 -14.96 13.78
C GLN A 11 21.08 -15.67 15.12
N PRO A 12 20.56 -15.14 16.25
CA PRO A 12 20.71 -15.78 17.54
C PRO A 12 20.17 -17.21 17.46
N ARG A 13 21.00 -18.21 17.79
CA ARG A 13 20.56 -19.61 17.86
C ARG A 13 19.38 -19.67 18.82
N ALA A 14 18.21 -20.06 18.31
CA ALA A 14 17.04 -20.28 19.14
C ALA A 14 17.40 -21.24 20.30
N PRO A 15 16.91 -20.98 21.52
CA PRO A 15 17.27 -21.76 22.69
C PRO A 15 16.89 -23.23 22.50
N ARG A 16 17.84 -24.13 22.77
CA ARG A 16 17.59 -25.57 22.78
C ARG A 16 16.70 -25.92 23.97
N VAL A 17 15.79 -26.86 23.75
CA VAL A 17 14.91 -27.38 24.81
C VAL A 17 15.69 -28.39 25.64
N GLU A 18 15.77 -28.15 26.95
CA GLU A 18 16.37 -29.08 27.91
C GLU A 18 15.33 -30.11 28.40
N ASP A 19 15.82 -31.22 28.96
CA ASP A 19 14.98 -32.22 29.61
C ASP A 19 14.22 -31.60 30.80
N GLN A 20 12.92 -31.89 30.87
CA GLN A 20 12.07 -31.46 31.98
C GLN A 20 11.24 -32.64 32.49
N GLU A 21 11.09 -32.74 33.80
CA GLU A 21 10.22 -33.76 34.40
C GLU A 21 8.76 -33.58 33.98
N SER A 22 8.30 -32.34 33.80
CA SER A 22 6.92 -32.05 33.42
C SER A 22 6.76 -30.66 32.79
N HIS A 23 6.12 -30.61 31.62
CA HIS A 23 5.72 -29.36 30.97
C HIS A 23 4.60 -28.67 31.76
N SER A 24 4.74 -27.37 31.98
CA SER A 24 3.85 -26.55 32.82
C SER A 24 2.36 -26.65 32.45
N TYR A 25 2.03 -26.62 31.15
CA TYR A 25 0.65 -26.78 30.66
C TYR A 25 0.23 -28.24 30.45
N TYR A 26 0.92 -28.99 29.60
CA TYR A 26 0.50 -30.35 29.20
C TYR A 26 0.71 -31.44 30.26
N LYS A 27 1.47 -31.15 31.33
CA LYS A 27 1.74 -32.06 32.45
C LYS A 27 2.34 -33.40 32.03
N VAL A 28 3.24 -33.38 31.05
CA VAL A 28 4.00 -34.54 30.56
C VAL A 28 5.50 -34.23 30.49
N PRO A 29 6.39 -35.23 30.59
CA PRO A 29 7.82 -34.98 30.47
C PRO A 29 8.21 -34.35 29.13
N VAL A 30 9.25 -33.51 29.15
CA VAL A 30 9.92 -33.00 27.95
C VAL A 30 11.26 -33.73 27.84
N ARG A 31 11.53 -34.31 26.68
CA ARG A 31 12.79 -35.02 26.39
C ARG A 31 13.47 -34.43 25.16
N ALA A 32 14.69 -33.97 25.33
CA ALA A 32 15.61 -33.66 24.24
C ALA A 32 16.15 -34.97 23.65
N CYS A 33 15.92 -35.17 22.36
CA CYS A 33 16.32 -36.38 21.66
C CYS A 33 17.46 -36.05 20.69
N ALA A 34 18.63 -36.63 20.93
CA ALA A 34 19.79 -36.46 20.06
C ALA A 34 19.57 -37.06 18.66
N THR A 35 18.74 -38.10 18.56
CA THR A 35 18.35 -38.76 17.30
C THR A 35 16.84 -39.02 17.30
N ILE A 36 16.25 -39.07 16.10
CA ILE A 36 14.85 -39.48 15.93
C ILE A 36 14.70 -40.99 16.12
N GLU A 37 15.67 -41.78 15.65
CA GLU A 37 15.66 -43.24 15.83
C GLU A 37 15.58 -43.61 17.32
N GLY A 38 14.61 -44.46 17.66
CA GLY A 38 14.36 -44.90 19.04
C GLY A 38 13.65 -43.88 19.93
N ALA A 39 13.41 -42.65 19.48
CA ALA A 39 12.83 -41.59 20.32
C ALA A 39 11.37 -41.86 20.76
N PHE A 40 10.70 -42.78 20.08
CA PHE A 40 9.34 -43.22 20.41
C PHE A 40 9.27 -44.59 21.09
N ALA A 41 10.41 -45.18 21.48
CA ALA A 41 10.44 -46.48 22.17
C ALA A 41 9.73 -46.44 23.53
N ASP A 42 9.83 -45.31 24.24
CA ASP A 42 8.99 -45.03 25.40
C ASP A 42 7.62 -44.53 24.94
N THR A 43 6.62 -45.38 25.17
CA THR A 43 5.22 -45.20 24.75
C THR A 43 4.45 -44.21 25.63
N ALA A 44 5.03 -43.77 26.75
CA ALA A 44 4.38 -42.82 27.64
C ALA A 44 4.22 -41.43 26.97
N PRO A 45 3.06 -40.77 27.15
CA PRO A 45 2.84 -39.43 26.59
C PRO A 45 3.91 -38.45 27.06
N SER A 46 4.52 -37.74 26.10
CA SER A 46 5.64 -36.84 26.36
C SER A 46 5.84 -35.87 25.19
N ILE A 47 6.59 -34.79 25.44
CA ILE A 47 7.05 -33.89 24.38
C ILE A 47 8.48 -34.30 24.03
N ARG A 48 8.70 -34.67 22.77
CA ARG A 48 10.02 -34.97 22.21
C ARG A 48 10.54 -33.74 21.46
N ALA A 49 11.78 -33.35 21.73
CA ALA A 49 12.43 -32.21 21.09
C ALA A 49 13.58 -32.71 20.21
N PHE A 50 13.48 -32.50 18.90
CA PHE A 50 14.45 -33.00 17.90
C PHE A 50 15.25 -31.86 17.29
N ASP A 51 16.55 -32.09 17.03
CA ASP A 51 17.38 -31.12 16.33
C ASP A 51 16.93 -30.92 14.87
N ILE A 52 16.59 -29.68 14.50
CA ILE A 52 16.50 -29.27 13.09
C ILE A 52 17.90 -28.80 12.66
N PRO A 53 18.47 -29.33 11.56
CA PRO A 53 19.76 -28.87 11.06
C PRO A 53 19.77 -27.34 10.82
N GLY A 54 20.63 -26.62 11.54
CA GLY A 54 20.75 -25.16 11.45
C GLY A 54 19.61 -24.37 12.11
N GLY A 55 18.63 -25.04 12.73
CA GLY A 55 17.43 -24.44 13.29
C GLY A 55 17.20 -24.71 14.79
N PRO A 56 16.02 -24.39 15.31
CA PRO A 56 15.60 -24.71 16.69
C PRO A 56 15.31 -26.20 16.87
N HIS A 57 14.96 -26.62 18.10
CA HIS A 57 14.34 -27.94 18.27
C HIS A 57 12.91 -27.96 17.71
N LEU A 58 12.59 -28.98 16.92
CA LEU A 58 11.22 -29.38 16.60
C LEU A 58 10.60 -30.03 17.85
N GLN A 59 9.56 -29.43 18.42
CA GLN A 59 8.84 -30.02 19.55
C GLN A 59 7.61 -30.79 19.07
N VAL A 60 7.49 -32.04 19.51
CA VAL A 60 6.43 -32.98 19.13
C VAL A 60 5.81 -33.58 20.38
N TYR A 61 4.54 -33.32 20.64
CA TYR A 61 3.78 -34.10 21.61
C TYR A 61 3.49 -35.47 21.01
N ALA A 62 3.95 -36.52 21.65
CA ALA A 62 3.86 -37.88 21.14
C ALA A 62 3.23 -38.83 22.17
N ARG A 63 2.32 -39.67 21.68
CA ARG A 63 1.95 -40.95 22.30
C ARG A 63 1.94 -41.99 21.19
N VAL A 64 3.00 -42.79 21.15
CA VAL A 64 3.19 -43.81 20.12
C VAL A 64 3.11 -45.17 20.80
N VAL A 65 2.09 -45.94 20.45
CA VAL A 65 1.76 -47.27 20.97
C VAL A 65 1.45 -48.20 19.79
N PRO A 66 1.51 -49.53 19.94
CA PRO A 66 1.01 -50.42 18.90
C PRO A 66 -0.45 -50.10 18.55
N SER A 67 -0.71 -49.66 17.32
CA SER A 67 -2.04 -49.22 16.89
C SER A 67 -2.15 -49.27 15.37
N ARG A 68 -3.32 -49.67 14.84
CA ARG A 68 -3.57 -49.69 13.38
C ARG A 68 -3.38 -48.33 12.72
N ARG A 69 -3.63 -47.22 13.43
CA ARG A 69 -3.58 -45.87 12.87
C ARG A 69 -2.61 -44.97 13.61
N LEU A 70 -1.91 -44.12 12.85
CA LEU A 70 -1.15 -42.99 13.35
C LEU A 70 -1.80 -41.69 12.89
N ARG A 71 -2.15 -40.82 13.85
CA ARG A 71 -2.69 -39.48 13.59
C ARG A 71 -1.61 -38.42 13.78
N VAL A 72 -1.39 -37.56 12.78
CA VAL A 72 -0.44 -36.45 12.85
C VAL A 72 -1.21 -35.14 12.79
N VAL A 73 -1.13 -34.34 13.84
CA VAL A 73 -1.91 -33.12 14.01
C VAL A 73 -1.00 -31.89 13.92
N PHE A 74 -1.41 -30.92 13.09
CA PHE A 74 -0.76 -29.62 12.97
C PHE A 74 -1.70 -28.51 13.45
N HIS A 75 -1.14 -27.49 14.11
CA HIS A 75 -1.92 -26.37 14.62
C HIS A 75 -1.96 -25.21 13.63
N GLY A 76 -3.04 -24.42 13.71
CA GLY A 76 -3.16 -23.16 12.97
C GLY A 76 -2.49 -21.98 13.68
N ALA A 77 -2.98 -20.77 13.43
CA ALA A 77 -2.45 -19.58 14.07
C ALA A 77 -2.62 -19.61 15.61
N ILE A 78 -1.61 -19.16 16.35
CA ILE A 78 -1.68 -19.01 17.81
C ILE A 78 -2.44 -17.72 18.18
N ARG A 79 -3.28 -17.79 19.21
CA ARG A 79 -4.05 -16.64 19.71
C ARG A 79 -3.26 -15.91 20.79
N PRO A 80 -2.96 -14.61 20.61
CA PRO A 80 -2.22 -13.82 21.60
C PRO A 80 -2.88 -13.83 22.97
N GLY A 81 -2.08 -13.99 24.03
CA GLY A 81 -2.55 -13.99 25.42
C GLY A 81 -3.38 -15.21 25.83
N VAL A 82 -3.68 -16.12 24.90
CA VAL A 82 -4.47 -17.34 25.14
C VAL A 82 -3.63 -18.59 24.90
N ASP A 83 -2.90 -18.63 23.79
CA ASP A 83 -2.05 -19.75 23.40
C ASP A 83 -0.57 -19.42 23.67
N SER A 84 0.21 -20.42 24.05
CA SER A 84 1.66 -20.34 24.26
C SER A 84 2.39 -21.32 23.34
N TYR A 85 3.59 -20.95 22.87
CA TYR A 85 4.51 -21.90 22.24
C TYR A 85 5.24 -22.75 23.31
N PRO A 86 5.43 -24.08 23.11
CA PRO A 86 4.94 -24.87 21.99
C PRO A 86 3.42 -25.11 22.05
N ARG A 87 2.78 -25.07 20.88
CA ARG A 87 1.35 -25.35 20.72
C ARG A 87 1.14 -26.74 20.13
N PHE A 88 0.27 -27.52 20.77
CA PHE A 88 -0.15 -28.83 20.31
C PHE A 88 -1.68 -28.89 20.24
N ASP A 89 -2.21 -28.98 19.02
CA ASP A 89 -3.65 -29.06 18.83
C ASP A 89 -4.19 -30.48 19.05
N ARG A 90 -5.44 -30.55 19.52
CA ARG A 90 -6.22 -31.78 19.73
C ARG A 90 -5.64 -32.80 20.71
N VAL A 91 -4.65 -32.46 21.54
CA VAL A 91 -4.08 -33.38 22.56
C VAL A 91 -5.15 -34.00 23.45
N SER A 92 -6.09 -33.22 23.96
CA SER A 92 -7.17 -33.72 24.83
C SER A 92 -8.09 -34.72 24.12
N THR A 93 -8.43 -34.47 22.85
CA THR A 93 -9.24 -35.37 22.03
C THR A 93 -8.47 -36.63 21.67
N MET A 94 -7.22 -36.50 21.20
CA MET A 94 -6.42 -37.65 20.76
C MET A 94 -6.07 -38.61 21.91
N ARG A 95 -5.87 -38.10 23.14
CA ARG A 95 -5.66 -38.92 24.34
C ARG A 95 -6.85 -39.84 24.68
N ARG A 96 -8.04 -39.58 24.15
CA ARG A 96 -9.24 -40.41 24.34
C ARG A 96 -9.36 -41.52 23.29
N THR A 97 -8.50 -41.52 22.28
CA THR A 97 -8.47 -42.54 21.23
C THR A 97 -7.45 -43.63 21.56
N GLU A 98 -7.62 -44.82 20.99
CA GLU A 98 -6.64 -45.91 21.07
C GLU A 98 -5.50 -45.75 20.05
N ASP A 99 -5.66 -44.85 19.08
CA ASP A 99 -4.69 -44.58 18.02
C ASP A 99 -3.41 -43.93 18.57
N SER A 100 -2.27 -44.24 17.95
CA SER A 100 -1.06 -43.43 18.12
C SER A 100 -1.28 -42.04 17.57
N PHE A 101 -0.68 -41.03 18.19
CA PHE A 101 -0.69 -39.69 17.64
C PHE A 101 0.56 -38.86 17.93
N LEU A 102 0.84 -37.98 16.97
CA LEU A 102 1.79 -36.88 17.08
C LEU A 102 1.02 -35.56 16.95
N SER A 103 1.32 -34.58 17.79
CA SER A 103 0.94 -33.19 17.56
C SER A 103 2.21 -32.36 17.47
N ILE A 104 2.41 -31.65 16.37
CA ILE A 104 3.68 -31.03 16.02
C ILE A 104 3.54 -29.51 16.13
N ALA A 105 4.38 -28.90 16.96
CA ALA A 105 4.45 -27.45 17.07
C ALA A 105 5.24 -26.86 15.89
N ASP A 106 4.75 -25.75 15.33
CA ASP A 106 5.41 -25.05 14.22
C ASP A 106 6.68 -24.34 14.73
N PRO A 107 7.88 -24.86 14.40
CA PRO A 107 9.13 -24.29 14.91
C PRO A 107 9.44 -22.92 14.29
N THR A 108 8.78 -22.54 13.21
CA THR A 108 8.94 -21.23 12.56
C THR A 108 8.54 -20.08 13.49
N LEU A 109 7.62 -20.33 14.42
CA LEU A 109 7.14 -19.32 15.37
C LEU A 109 8.21 -18.82 16.35
N VAL A 110 9.33 -19.52 16.50
CA VAL A 110 10.42 -19.06 17.38
C VAL A 110 11.28 -17.97 16.74
N VAL A 111 11.17 -17.76 15.42
CA VAL A 111 11.93 -16.74 14.68
C VAL A 111 11.58 -15.35 15.18
N ASP A 112 10.32 -15.12 15.53
CA ASP A 112 9.84 -13.84 16.04
C ASP A 112 8.69 -14.06 17.03
N PRO A 113 8.78 -13.55 18.27
CA PRO A 113 7.72 -13.67 19.27
C PRO A 113 6.38 -13.03 18.86
N GLU A 114 6.36 -12.11 17.90
CA GLU A 114 5.14 -11.53 17.35
C GLU A 114 4.50 -12.39 16.25
N MET A 115 5.23 -13.39 15.73
CA MET A 115 4.73 -14.28 14.69
C MET A 115 3.67 -15.22 15.23
N ARG A 116 2.50 -15.22 14.57
CA ARG A 116 1.34 -16.01 14.99
C ARG A 116 1.10 -17.24 14.13
N LEU A 117 1.70 -17.27 12.95
CA LEU A 117 1.54 -18.35 11.98
C LEU A 117 2.78 -18.40 11.09
N GLY A 118 3.41 -19.57 11.00
CA GLY A 118 4.65 -19.77 10.24
C GLY A 118 4.58 -20.86 9.18
N TRP A 119 3.45 -21.58 9.09
CA TRP A 119 3.18 -22.63 8.11
C TRP A 119 4.25 -23.72 8.03
N TYR A 120 5.00 -23.95 9.12
CA TYR A 120 6.10 -24.91 9.15
C TYR A 120 7.14 -24.63 8.04
N ALA A 121 7.33 -23.35 7.71
CA ALA A 121 8.20 -22.93 6.61
C ALA A 121 9.69 -22.95 6.96
N GLY A 122 10.02 -22.69 8.23
CA GLY A 122 11.40 -22.39 8.65
C GLY A 122 11.88 -21.03 8.13
N THR A 123 13.13 -20.95 7.72
CA THR A 123 13.80 -19.73 7.26
C THR A 123 14.54 -19.96 5.94
N SER A 124 15.25 -18.93 5.46
CA SER A 124 16.20 -19.04 4.35
C SER A 124 17.35 -20.01 4.65
N THR A 125 17.66 -20.27 5.92
CA THR A 125 18.83 -21.04 6.38
C THR A 125 18.51 -22.43 6.94
N TRP A 126 17.28 -22.69 7.40
CA TRP A 126 16.87 -24.00 7.92
C TRP A 126 15.41 -24.32 7.59
N SER A 127 15.06 -25.60 7.63
CA SER A 127 13.70 -26.07 7.35
C SER A 127 13.34 -27.27 8.22
N PRO A 128 12.11 -27.33 8.78
CA PRO A 128 11.69 -28.44 9.61
C PRO A 128 11.23 -29.67 8.81
N ASP A 129 11.18 -29.58 7.47
CA ASP A 129 10.48 -30.55 6.62
C ASP A 129 11.00 -31.99 6.78
N GLU A 130 12.31 -32.20 6.68
CA GLU A 130 12.88 -33.55 6.79
C GLU A 130 12.79 -34.09 8.22
N THR A 131 13.03 -33.24 9.24
CA THR A 131 12.87 -33.64 10.66
C THR A 131 11.44 -34.08 10.97
N ILE A 132 10.42 -33.39 10.42
CA ILE A 132 9.01 -33.78 10.56
C ILE A 132 8.74 -35.12 9.87
N VAL A 133 9.22 -35.29 8.63
CA VAL A 133 9.02 -36.53 7.86
C VAL A 133 9.68 -37.73 8.56
N GLU A 134 10.90 -37.56 9.06
CA GLU A 134 11.62 -38.60 9.80
C GLU A 134 10.92 -38.97 11.10
N ALA A 135 10.44 -37.98 11.87
CA ALA A 135 9.69 -38.22 13.09
C ALA A 135 8.39 -39.01 12.82
N VAL A 136 7.67 -38.67 11.74
CA VAL A 136 6.46 -39.41 11.34
C VAL A 136 6.81 -40.85 10.92
N ARG A 137 7.89 -41.06 10.14
CA ARG A 137 8.34 -42.41 9.73
C ARG A 137 8.71 -43.28 10.92
N GLU A 138 9.46 -42.74 11.88
CA GLU A 138 9.82 -43.49 13.07
C GLU A 138 8.59 -43.81 13.93
N ALA A 139 7.66 -42.87 14.09
CA ALA A 139 6.41 -43.14 14.79
C ALA A 139 5.57 -44.22 14.09
N MET A 140 5.52 -44.24 12.74
CA MET A 140 4.86 -45.33 11.99
C MET A 140 5.52 -46.68 12.25
N LYS A 141 6.86 -46.74 12.20
CA LYS A 141 7.64 -47.95 12.45
C LYS A 141 7.40 -48.50 13.86
N VAL A 142 7.40 -47.63 14.88
CA VAL A 142 7.21 -48.04 16.28
C VAL A 142 5.76 -48.43 16.58
N SER A 143 4.79 -47.71 16.02
CA SER A 143 3.36 -48.03 16.21
C SER A 143 2.87 -49.23 15.39
N GLY A 144 3.58 -49.59 14.31
CA GLY A 144 3.10 -50.57 13.34
C GLY A 144 1.86 -50.12 12.58
N ALA A 145 1.64 -48.80 12.47
CA ALA A 145 0.44 -48.25 11.86
C ALA A 145 0.36 -48.56 10.36
N GLU A 146 -0.79 -49.07 9.94
CA GLU A 146 -1.15 -49.33 8.55
C GLU A 146 -1.81 -48.11 7.90
N GLU A 147 -2.42 -47.24 8.72
CA GLU A 147 -3.07 -46.01 8.27
C GLU A 147 -2.39 -44.78 8.87
N LEU A 148 -1.98 -43.85 8.01
CA LEU A 148 -1.44 -42.56 8.41
C LEU A 148 -2.43 -41.45 8.04
N ILE A 149 -2.82 -40.64 9.03
CA ILE A 149 -3.83 -39.59 8.87
C ILE A 149 -3.27 -38.26 9.36
N PHE A 150 -3.20 -37.28 8.46
CA PHE A 150 -2.83 -35.91 8.77
C PHE A 150 -4.07 -35.07 9.03
N ILE A 151 -4.04 -34.24 10.09
CA ILE A 151 -5.19 -33.45 10.52
C ILE A 151 -4.73 -32.01 10.80
N GLY A 152 -5.46 -31.03 10.29
CA GLY A 152 -5.21 -29.63 10.59
C GLY A 152 -6.17 -28.69 9.90
N GLY A 153 -6.27 -27.46 10.39
CA GLY A 153 -7.02 -26.41 9.71
C GLY A 153 -6.29 -25.09 9.68
N SER A 154 -6.76 -24.17 8.85
CA SER A 154 -6.03 -22.92 8.56
C SER A 154 -4.56 -23.25 8.21
N GLY A 155 -3.58 -22.73 8.95
CA GLY A 155 -2.17 -22.99 8.66
C GLY A 155 -1.71 -24.42 8.99
N GLY A 156 -2.36 -25.09 9.93
CA GLY A 156 -2.15 -26.52 10.19
C GLY A 156 -2.71 -27.38 9.06
N GLY A 157 -3.76 -26.90 8.39
CA GLY A 157 -4.33 -27.53 7.21
C GLY A 157 -3.39 -27.46 6.01
N PHE A 158 -2.69 -26.33 5.83
CA PHE A 158 -1.59 -26.22 4.86
C PHE A 158 -0.51 -27.28 5.11
N ALA A 159 -0.04 -27.41 6.35
CA ALA A 159 0.95 -28.43 6.73
C ALA A 159 0.43 -29.85 6.53
N ALA A 160 -0.82 -30.14 6.89
CA ALA A 160 -1.44 -31.44 6.67
C ALA A 160 -1.49 -31.81 5.18
N LEU A 161 -1.84 -30.87 4.30
CA LEU A 161 -1.81 -31.06 2.83
C LEU A 161 -0.37 -31.27 2.32
N LYS A 162 0.59 -30.47 2.79
CA LYS A 162 2.00 -30.52 2.41
C LYS A 162 2.63 -31.87 2.79
N TYR A 163 2.50 -32.28 4.04
CA TYR A 163 3.18 -33.48 4.53
C TYR A 163 2.47 -34.77 4.13
N SER A 164 1.14 -34.83 4.04
CA SER A 164 0.44 -36.04 3.60
C SER A 164 0.89 -36.53 2.23
N ARG A 165 1.14 -35.60 1.30
CA ARG A 165 1.60 -35.95 -0.05
C ARG A 165 3.00 -36.59 -0.07
N ARG A 166 3.81 -36.41 0.98
CA ARG A 166 5.13 -37.05 1.16
C ARG A 166 5.02 -38.54 1.56
N PHE A 167 3.82 -39.02 1.86
CA PHE A 167 3.52 -40.39 2.26
C PHE A 167 2.44 -40.99 1.35
N PRO A 168 2.82 -41.75 0.30
CA PRO A 168 1.85 -42.40 -0.58
C PRO A 168 0.86 -43.29 0.19
N GLY A 169 -0.42 -43.20 -0.12
CA GLY A 169 -1.50 -43.91 0.56
C GLY A 169 -1.93 -43.30 1.91
N SER A 170 -1.30 -42.22 2.35
CA SER A 170 -1.76 -41.50 3.55
C SER A 170 -3.08 -40.76 3.30
N LYS A 171 -3.71 -40.33 4.38
CA LYS A 171 -4.99 -39.63 4.40
C LYS A 171 -4.81 -38.25 5.00
N ALA A 172 -5.59 -37.25 4.56
CA ALA A 172 -5.61 -35.93 5.16
C ALA A 172 -7.04 -35.46 5.42
N PHE A 173 -7.36 -35.09 6.65
CA PHE A 173 -8.59 -34.39 7.00
C PHE A 173 -8.25 -32.93 7.32
N VAL A 174 -8.65 -32.03 6.42
CA VAL A 174 -8.32 -30.61 6.51
C VAL A 174 -9.56 -29.75 6.54
N PHE A 175 -9.53 -28.65 7.29
CA PHE A 175 -10.66 -27.74 7.42
C PHE A 175 -10.24 -26.27 7.25
N SER A 176 -10.87 -25.57 6.31
CA SER A 176 -10.52 -24.23 5.83
C SER A 176 -8.99 -24.01 5.75
N PRO A 177 -8.23 -24.89 5.08
CA PRO A 177 -6.78 -24.79 5.03
C PRO A 177 -6.35 -23.61 4.16
N GLN A 178 -5.21 -22.99 4.48
CA GLN A 178 -4.50 -22.26 3.42
C GLN A 178 -3.89 -23.27 2.44
N THR A 179 -3.83 -22.91 1.16
CA THR A 179 -3.16 -23.70 0.11
C THR A 179 -1.99 -22.96 -0.52
N SER A 180 -1.88 -21.66 -0.27
CA SER A 180 -0.81 -20.77 -0.73
C SER A 180 -0.56 -19.70 0.33
N THR A 181 0.54 -19.78 1.08
CA THR A 181 0.87 -18.83 2.16
C THR A 181 1.04 -17.38 1.69
N PRO A 182 1.52 -17.07 0.46
CA PRO A 182 1.53 -15.69 -0.03
C PRO A 182 0.15 -15.08 -0.28
N ARG A 183 -0.89 -15.91 -0.41
CA ARG A 183 -2.28 -15.46 -0.60
C ARG A 183 -3.04 -15.35 0.72
N TYR A 184 -2.37 -15.59 1.85
CA TYR A 184 -2.99 -15.43 3.15
C TYR A 184 -3.29 -13.96 3.43
N GLU A 185 -4.56 -13.66 3.73
CA GLU A 185 -4.99 -12.34 4.18
C GLU A 185 -4.38 -12.01 5.56
N GLY A 186 -3.36 -11.15 5.57
CA GLY A 186 -2.77 -10.62 6.80
C GLY A 186 -1.27 -10.40 6.74
N ARG A 187 -0.69 -10.03 7.89
CA ARG A 187 0.74 -9.66 7.99
C ARG A 187 1.68 -10.84 8.21
N ALA A 188 1.18 -12.06 8.41
CA ALA A 188 2.02 -13.20 8.77
C ALA A 188 3.01 -13.59 7.66
N PHE A 189 2.58 -13.70 6.40
CA PHE A 189 3.51 -14.01 5.30
C PHE A 189 4.51 -12.87 5.03
N PRO A 190 4.10 -11.60 4.89
CA PRO A 190 5.03 -10.48 4.79
C PRO A 190 6.05 -10.44 5.93
N ARG A 191 5.59 -10.69 7.17
CA ARG A 191 6.48 -10.73 8.34
C ARG A 191 7.46 -11.88 8.26
N LEU A 192 7.01 -13.07 7.88
CA LEU A 192 7.88 -14.23 7.68
C LEU A 192 8.98 -13.92 6.66
N MET A 193 8.65 -13.24 5.56
CA MET A 193 9.67 -12.83 4.58
C MET A 193 10.67 -11.84 5.17
N GLU A 194 10.20 -10.85 5.93
CA GLU A 194 11.04 -9.84 6.58
C GLU A 194 12.04 -10.46 7.58
N VAL A 195 11.57 -11.34 8.48
CA VAL A 195 12.41 -11.83 9.60
C VAL A 195 13.05 -13.20 9.36
N GLY A 196 12.43 -14.03 8.51
CA GLY A 196 12.86 -15.40 8.26
C GLY A 196 13.54 -15.61 6.90
N PHE A 197 13.36 -14.69 5.95
CA PHE A 197 13.89 -14.82 4.59
C PHE A 197 14.58 -13.54 4.10
N ASP A 198 15.11 -12.73 5.03
CA ASP A 198 15.96 -11.57 4.72
C ASP A 198 15.29 -10.55 3.77
N GLY A 199 13.97 -10.38 3.89
CA GLY A 199 13.19 -9.46 3.06
C GLY A 199 12.99 -9.93 1.61
N MET A 200 13.20 -11.22 1.32
CA MET A 200 13.01 -11.81 -0.01
C MET A 200 11.60 -11.53 -0.56
N SER A 201 11.52 -11.21 -1.86
CA SER A 201 10.22 -11.02 -2.52
C SER A 201 9.47 -12.34 -2.64
N THR A 202 8.15 -12.27 -2.74
CA THR A 202 7.28 -13.44 -2.93
C THR A 202 7.70 -14.29 -4.13
N GLU A 203 8.01 -13.66 -5.25
CA GLU A 203 8.39 -14.32 -6.50
C GLU A 203 9.69 -15.10 -6.32
N ALA A 204 10.70 -14.48 -5.73
CA ALA A 204 11.98 -15.13 -5.45
C ALA A 204 11.83 -16.27 -4.43
N ALA A 205 10.95 -16.11 -3.44
CA ALA A 205 10.68 -17.14 -2.44
C ALA A 205 10.02 -18.39 -3.07
N LEU A 206 9.04 -18.19 -3.95
CA LEU A 206 8.37 -19.29 -4.67
C LEU A 206 9.31 -20.00 -5.66
N GLU A 207 10.16 -19.24 -6.36
CA GLU A 207 11.15 -19.80 -7.29
C GLU A 207 12.24 -20.60 -6.54
N ARG A 208 12.77 -20.04 -5.46
CA ARG A 208 13.91 -20.63 -4.74
C ARG A 208 13.52 -21.80 -3.84
N TYR A 209 12.29 -21.82 -3.33
CA TYR A 209 11.82 -22.82 -2.38
C TYR A 209 10.48 -23.46 -2.85
N PRO A 210 10.48 -24.17 -3.98
CA PRO A 210 9.26 -24.82 -4.49
C PRO A 210 8.69 -25.81 -3.47
N GLY A 211 7.35 -25.82 -3.33
CA GLY A 211 6.64 -26.65 -2.35
C GLY A 211 6.75 -26.20 -0.88
N ARG A 212 7.48 -25.11 -0.59
CA ARG A 212 7.59 -24.58 0.78
C ARG A 212 6.41 -23.70 1.18
N PHE A 213 5.90 -22.91 0.24
CA PHE A 213 4.91 -21.85 0.49
C PHE A 213 3.56 -22.08 -0.18
N GLU A 214 3.45 -23.04 -1.08
CA GLU A 214 2.19 -23.38 -1.73
C GLU A 214 2.16 -24.88 -2.03
N VAL A 215 0.97 -25.47 -2.04
CA VAL A 215 0.75 -26.88 -2.37
C VAL A 215 -0.09 -27.06 -3.64
N VAL A 216 -0.62 -25.98 -4.21
CA VAL A 216 -1.57 -26.01 -5.33
C VAL A 216 -0.92 -26.61 -6.56
N SER A 217 0.29 -26.19 -6.90
CA SER A 217 1.03 -26.71 -8.07
C SER A 217 1.35 -28.20 -7.92
N GLU A 218 1.66 -28.62 -6.69
CA GLU A 218 2.05 -29.99 -6.39
C GLU A 218 0.86 -30.95 -6.43
N TYR A 219 -0.34 -30.50 -6.04
CA TYR A 219 -1.57 -31.29 -6.21
C TYR A 219 -2.04 -31.31 -7.67
N ALA A 220 -1.84 -30.22 -8.42
CA ALA A 220 -2.12 -30.19 -9.87
C ALA A 220 -1.26 -31.20 -10.65
N ALA A 221 0.00 -31.42 -10.23
CA ALA A 221 0.89 -32.39 -10.84
C ALA A 221 0.51 -33.85 -10.56
N GLY A 222 -0.42 -34.09 -9.63
CA GLY A 222 -0.89 -35.41 -9.22
C GLY A 222 -0.43 -35.79 -7.81
N HIS A 223 -1.26 -36.59 -7.13
CA HIS A 223 -1.05 -36.98 -5.75
C HIS A 223 -1.44 -38.45 -5.51
N ARG A 224 -0.96 -39.04 -4.41
CA ARG A 224 -1.22 -40.45 -4.03
C ARG A 224 -1.78 -40.60 -2.62
N ASN A 225 -2.09 -39.48 -1.97
CA ASN A 225 -2.82 -39.43 -0.71
C ASN A 225 -4.30 -39.13 -0.98
N THR A 226 -5.16 -39.49 -0.03
CA THR A 226 -6.60 -39.21 -0.07
C THR A 226 -6.92 -38.04 0.84
N VAL A 227 -7.68 -37.06 0.37
CA VAL A 227 -7.96 -35.82 1.13
C VAL A 227 -9.46 -35.63 1.33
N TYR A 228 -9.88 -35.39 2.56
CA TYR A 228 -11.18 -34.82 2.88
C TYR A 228 -10.98 -33.34 3.23
N TYR A 229 -11.40 -32.46 2.33
CA TYR A 229 -11.26 -31.02 2.39
C TYR A 229 -12.59 -30.38 2.80
N LEU A 230 -12.70 -30.01 4.08
CA LEU A 230 -13.83 -29.27 4.61
C LEU A 230 -13.62 -27.77 4.43
N GLN A 231 -14.59 -27.05 3.86
CA GLN A 231 -14.54 -25.60 3.69
C GLN A 231 -15.82 -24.96 4.24
N ASN A 232 -15.65 -23.92 5.05
CA ASN A 232 -16.77 -23.06 5.45
C ASN A 232 -17.18 -22.17 4.26
N LEU A 233 -18.44 -22.26 3.85
CA LEU A 233 -19.04 -21.43 2.80
C LEU A 233 -19.10 -19.95 3.21
N MET A 234 -19.13 -19.65 4.51
CA MET A 234 -19.18 -18.27 5.01
C MET A 234 -17.80 -17.60 5.12
N ASP A 235 -16.73 -18.31 4.75
CA ASP A 235 -15.34 -17.84 4.81
C ASP A 235 -14.87 -17.37 3.42
N HIS A 236 -15.36 -16.20 3.01
CA HIS A 236 -15.20 -15.68 1.65
C HIS A 236 -13.73 -15.51 1.22
N GLY A 237 -12.86 -15.06 2.12
CA GLY A 237 -11.43 -14.88 1.84
C GLY A 237 -10.76 -16.22 1.51
N HIS A 238 -10.92 -17.22 2.38
CA HIS A 238 -10.39 -18.58 2.12
C HIS A 238 -11.02 -19.25 0.91
N LEU A 239 -12.31 -19.00 0.66
CA LEU A 239 -12.93 -19.49 -0.56
C LEU A 239 -12.17 -19.00 -1.79
N LYS A 240 -12.05 -17.67 -1.91
CA LYS A 240 -11.41 -17.01 -3.04
C LYS A 240 -9.93 -17.39 -3.19
N ASP A 241 -9.17 -17.31 -2.10
CA ASP A 241 -7.71 -17.32 -2.16
C ASP A 241 -7.09 -18.70 -1.99
N HIS A 242 -7.87 -19.68 -1.48
CA HIS A 242 -7.36 -21.03 -1.18
C HIS A 242 -8.21 -22.17 -1.73
N TYR A 243 -9.54 -22.11 -1.56
CA TYR A 243 -10.44 -23.17 -2.00
C TYR A 243 -10.56 -23.21 -3.53
N LEU A 244 -10.95 -22.10 -4.17
CA LEU A 244 -11.13 -22.02 -5.63
C LEU A 244 -9.85 -22.33 -6.41
N PRO A 245 -8.65 -21.83 -6.01
CA PRO A 245 -7.41 -22.20 -6.68
C PRO A 245 -7.12 -23.69 -6.58
N MET A 246 -7.41 -24.32 -5.43
CA MET A 246 -7.20 -25.75 -5.22
C MET A 246 -8.16 -26.59 -6.07
N THR A 247 -9.47 -26.29 -6.07
CA THR A 247 -10.46 -27.03 -6.84
C THR A 247 -10.16 -26.96 -8.35
N ARG A 248 -9.78 -25.79 -8.85
CA ARG A 248 -9.36 -25.62 -10.26
C ARG A 248 -8.09 -26.41 -10.58
N ALA A 249 -7.10 -26.39 -9.68
CA ALA A 249 -5.83 -27.08 -9.87
C ALA A 249 -6.00 -28.59 -10.03
N VAL A 250 -6.99 -29.18 -9.34
CA VAL A 250 -7.29 -30.62 -9.42
C VAL A 250 -8.44 -30.94 -10.39
N GLY A 251 -8.85 -29.99 -11.22
CA GLY A 251 -9.84 -30.19 -12.29
C GLY A 251 -11.26 -30.46 -11.78
N MET A 252 -11.63 -29.96 -10.60
CA MET A 252 -12.97 -30.11 -10.05
C MET A 252 -13.97 -29.20 -10.79
N MET A 253 -15.09 -29.77 -11.24
CA MET A 253 -16.14 -29.06 -11.98
C MET A 253 -17.31 -28.58 -11.10
N GLU A 254 -17.58 -29.28 -9.98
CA GLU A 254 -18.63 -28.91 -9.03
C GLU A 254 -18.05 -28.13 -7.82
N ALA A 255 -18.91 -27.47 -7.04
CA ALA A 255 -18.49 -26.69 -5.87
C ALA A 255 -18.33 -27.53 -4.61
N SER A 256 -18.76 -28.79 -4.64
CA SER A 256 -18.56 -29.80 -3.59
C SER A 256 -18.64 -31.19 -4.25
N GLY A 257 -18.16 -32.22 -3.57
CA GLY A 257 -18.11 -33.58 -4.09
C GLY A 257 -16.69 -34.10 -4.28
N ASP A 258 -16.55 -35.11 -5.12
CA ASP A 258 -15.30 -35.87 -5.27
C ASP A 258 -14.60 -35.53 -6.58
N THR A 259 -13.27 -35.51 -6.58
CA THR A 259 -12.47 -35.44 -7.81
C THR A 259 -12.71 -36.70 -8.66
N ALA A 260 -12.49 -36.60 -9.97
CA ALA A 260 -12.78 -37.70 -10.91
C ALA A 260 -12.00 -39.00 -10.60
N ASP A 261 -10.84 -38.88 -9.96
CA ASP A 261 -10.02 -40.01 -9.50
C ASP A 261 -10.40 -40.53 -8.10
N GLY A 262 -11.37 -39.90 -7.42
CA GLY A 262 -11.77 -40.20 -6.04
C GLY A 262 -10.72 -39.86 -4.98
N GLY A 263 -9.67 -39.12 -5.36
CA GLY A 263 -8.55 -38.81 -4.48
C GLY A 263 -8.85 -37.69 -3.47
N ILE A 264 -9.74 -36.75 -3.80
CA ILE A 264 -10.10 -35.62 -2.92
C ILE A 264 -11.62 -35.48 -2.87
N ARG A 265 -12.17 -35.43 -1.65
CA ARG A 265 -13.54 -34.99 -1.36
C ARG A 265 -13.51 -33.56 -0.87
N PHE A 266 -14.20 -32.67 -1.57
CA PHE A 266 -14.45 -31.30 -1.13
C PHE A 266 -15.84 -31.18 -0.51
N ALA A 267 -15.91 -30.89 0.78
CA ALA A 267 -17.14 -30.60 1.51
C ALA A 267 -17.26 -29.09 1.74
N LEU A 268 -18.01 -28.40 0.88
CA LEU A 268 -18.35 -26.99 1.04
C LEU A 268 -19.68 -26.87 1.79
N ILE A 269 -19.64 -26.37 3.03
CA ILE A 269 -20.84 -26.30 3.88
C ILE A 269 -20.99 -24.94 4.56
N PRO A 270 -22.23 -24.44 4.75
CA PRO A 270 -22.46 -23.32 5.67
C PRO A 270 -22.23 -23.81 7.11
N GLN A 271 -21.24 -23.23 7.79
CA GLN A 271 -21.02 -23.48 9.22
C GLN A 271 -21.77 -22.45 10.07
N ALA A 272 -22.03 -22.79 11.33
CA ALA A 272 -22.67 -21.86 12.28
C ALA A 272 -21.86 -20.57 12.51
N ARG A 273 -20.57 -20.61 12.21
CA ARG A 273 -19.65 -19.48 12.32
C ARG A 273 -19.62 -18.64 11.04
N GLU A 274 -19.84 -17.34 11.20
CA GLU A 274 -19.52 -16.36 10.16
C GLU A 274 -18.00 -16.12 10.08
N GLY A 275 -17.45 -16.10 8.86
CA GLY A 275 -16.05 -15.82 8.58
C GLY A 275 -15.06 -16.94 8.95
N HIS A 276 -13.77 -16.61 8.95
CA HIS A 276 -12.69 -17.57 9.16
C HIS A 276 -12.64 -18.13 10.59
N GLY A 277 -12.47 -19.45 10.70
CA GLY A 277 -12.19 -20.13 11.94
C GLY A 277 -12.37 -21.65 11.86
N PRO A 278 -11.99 -22.38 12.93
CA PRO A 278 -12.22 -23.81 12.99
C PRO A 278 -13.73 -24.13 13.12
N PRO A 279 -14.18 -25.29 12.63
CA PRO A 279 -15.52 -25.80 12.92
C PRO A 279 -15.70 -25.96 14.43
N ASN A 280 -16.94 -25.89 14.90
CA ASN A 280 -17.25 -26.21 16.28
C ASN A 280 -17.02 -27.71 16.57
N ALA A 281 -17.13 -28.12 17.84
CA ALA A 281 -16.83 -29.49 18.23
C ALA A 281 -17.76 -30.53 17.56
N GLU A 282 -19.05 -30.23 17.42
CA GLU A 282 -20.05 -31.12 16.81
C GLU A 282 -19.81 -31.25 15.29
N GLU A 283 -19.66 -30.11 14.59
CA GLU A 283 -19.32 -30.07 13.16
C GLU A 283 -18.01 -30.83 12.87
N PHE A 284 -17.00 -30.65 13.73
CA PHE A 284 -15.72 -31.32 13.56
C PHE A 284 -15.85 -32.83 13.69
N GLU A 285 -16.54 -33.34 14.73
CA GLU A 285 -16.68 -34.78 14.94
C GLU A 285 -17.56 -35.43 13.85
N ASP A 286 -18.62 -34.76 13.40
CA ASP A 286 -19.44 -35.23 12.26
C ASP A 286 -18.60 -35.39 10.99
N HIS A 287 -17.90 -34.33 10.59
CA HIS A 287 -17.08 -34.37 9.39
C HIS A 287 -15.85 -35.27 9.51
N LEU A 288 -15.30 -35.44 10.71
CA LEU A 288 -14.25 -36.42 10.95
C LEU A 288 -14.79 -37.85 10.72
N GLY A 289 -16.00 -38.15 11.19
CA GLY A 289 -16.68 -39.41 10.92
C GLY A 289 -16.89 -39.65 9.43
N ARG A 290 -17.36 -38.64 8.69
CA ARG A 290 -17.52 -38.69 7.22
C ARG A 290 -16.19 -38.86 6.50
N ALA A 291 -15.14 -38.19 6.95
CA ALA A 291 -13.80 -38.37 6.43
C ALA A 291 -13.33 -39.81 6.60
N PHE A 292 -13.53 -40.41 7.78
CA PHE A 292 -13.21 -41.83 8.01
C PHE A 292 -14.00 -42.79 7.12
N ALA A 293 -15.28 -42.51 6.87
CA ALA A 293 -16.10 -43.28 5.95
C ALA A 293 -15.54 -43.20 4.52
N PHE A 294 -15.29 -41.98 4.03
CA PHE A 294 -14.67 -41.73 2.72
C PHE A 294 -13.30 -42.40 2.58
N PHE A 295 -12.46 -42.35 3.61
CA PHE A 295 -11.15 -42.99 3.63
C PHE A 295 -11.18 -44.52 3.61
N SER A 296 -12.32 -45.12 3.97
CA SER A 296 -12.52 -46.57 3.99
C SER A 296 -13.17 -47.05 2.69
N ASP A 297 -14.12 -46.28 2.17
CA ASP A 297 -14.79 -46.50 0.89
C ASP A 297 -15.01 -45.17 0.16
N PRO A 298 -14.14 -44.81 -0.80
CA PRO A 298 -14.26 -43.58 -1.57
C PRO A 298 -15.54 -43.49 -2.42
N THR A 299 -16.24 -44.61 -2.67
CA THR A 299 -17.47 -44.64 -3.47
C THR A 299 -18.74 -44.31 -2.68
N ALA A 300 -18.65 -44.28 -1.35
CA ALA A 300 -19.73 -43.84 -0.47
C ALA A 300 -19.85 -42.31 -0.52
N SER A 301 -20.64 -41.78 -1.46
CA SER A 301 -20.91 -40.33 -1.56
C SER A 301 -22.12 -39.94 -0.72
N ASP A 302 -21.90 -39.06 0.27
CA ASP A 302 -22.90 -38.55 1.22
C ASP A 302 -22.99 -37.02 1.25
N VAL A 303 -22.23 -36.34 0.37
CA VAL A 303 -22.19 -34.86 0.28
C VAL A 303 -23.16 -34.42 -0.82
N ALA A 304 -24.22 -33.69 -0.45
CA ALA A 304 -25.10 -33.08 -1.43
C ALA A 304 -24.32 -32.04 -2.25
N GLY A 305 -24.27 -32.23 -3.57
CA GLY A 305 -23.55 -31.36 -4.50
C GLY A 305 -24.10 -29.93 -4.49
N VAL A 306 -23.21 -28.95 -4.34
CA VAL A 306 -23.49 -27.55 -4.62
C VAL A 306 -23.16 -27.32 -6.10
N THR A 307 -24.16 -26.97 -6.89
CA THR A 307 -24.07 -26.88 -8.36
C THR A 307 -23.06 -25.83 -8.83
N GLY A 308 -22.46 -26.01 -10.01
CA GLY A 308 -21.50 -25.08 -10.63
C GLY A 308 -21.98 -23.61 -10.72
N ASP A 309 -23.28 -23.37 -10.86
CA ASP A 309 -23.89 -22.02 -10.82
C ASP A 309 -23.57 -21.24 -9.54
N VAL A 310 -23.37 -21.93 -8.39
CA VAL A 310 -23.06 -21.28 -7.11
C VAL A 310 -21.60 -20.82 -7.09
N LEU A 311 -20.70 -21.59 -7.69
CA LEU A 311 -19.29 -21.22 -7.87
C LEU A 311 -19.16 -19.92 -8.66
N GLU A 312 -19.80 -19.84 -9.83
CA GLU A 312 -19.79 -18.63 -10.67
C GLU A 312 -20.37 -17.40 -9.94
N ARG A 313 -21.42 -17.61 -9.14
CA ARG A 313 -22.01 -16.53 -8.33
C ARG A 313 -21.09 -16.05 -7.21
N LEU A 314 -20.42 -16.96 -6.52
CA LEU A 314 -19.45 -16.61 -5.47
C LEU A 314 -18.24 -15.89 -6.07
N GLU A 315 -17.77 -16.32 -7.23
CA GLU A 315 -16.72 -15.62 -7.99
C GLU A 315 -17.15 -14.20 -8.38
N GLY A 316 -18.37 -14.04 -8.89
CA GLY A 316 -18.92 -12.72 -9.23
C GLY A 316 -19.08 -11.80 -8.02
N ILE A 317 -19.35 -12.35 -6.83
CA ILE A 317 -19.38 -11.58 -5.57
C ILE A 317 -17.96 -11.20 -5.13
N ALA A 318 -17.01 -12.13 -5.18
CA ALA A 318 -15.62 -11.88 -4.82
C ALA A 318 -14.97 -10.80 -5.71
N GLN A 319 -15.17 -10.87 -7.03
CA GLN A 319 -14.70 -9.84 -7.97
C GLN A 319 -15.28 -8.45 -7.68
N LYS A 320 -16.57 -8.38 -7.32
CA LYS A 320 -17.21 -7.12 -6.93
C LYS A 320 -16.64 -6.56 -5.63
N LEU A 321 -16.31 -7.42 -4.68
CA LEU A 321 -15.68 -7.01 -3.42
C LEU A 321 -14.27 -6.46 -3.67
N ASP A 322 -13.48 -7.08 -4.54
CA ASP A 322 -12.13 -6.59 -4.94
C ASP A 322 -12.20 -5.21 -5.58
N HIS A 323 -13.09 -5.04 -6.56
CA HIS A 323 -13.30 -3.75 -7.24
C HIS A 323 -13.71 -2.64 -6.27
N ASN A 324 -14.47 -2.98 -5.23
CA ASN A 324 -14.86 -2.03 -4.20
C ASN A 324 -13.71 -1.74 -3.23
N ALA A 325 -12.88 -2.72 -2.89
CA ALA A 325 -11.70 -2.56 -2.06
C ALA A 325 -10.66 -1.65 -2.75
N GLU A 326 -10.38 -1.84 -4.04
CA GLU A 326 -9.48 -0.98 -4.81
C GLU A 326 -9.96 0.48 -4.85
N LYS A 327 -11.27 0.68 -5.02
CA LYS A 327 -11.88 2.03 -4.96
C LYS A 327 -11.73 2.68 -3.58
N LEU A 328 -11.87 1.90 -2.51
CA LEU A 328 -11.69 2.38 -1.15
C LEU A 328 -10.24 2.79 -0.89
N ASP A 329 -9.27 2.00 -1.35
CA ASP A 329 -7.84 2.33 -1.23
C ASP A 329 -7.49 3.61 -2.01
N HIS A 330 -7.97 3.75 -3.26
CA HIS A 330 -7.79 4.96 -4.04
C HIS A 330 -8.39 6.20 -3.35
N SER A 331 -9.56 6.03 -2.73
CA SER A 331 -10.23 7.09 -1.95
C SER A 331 -9.44 7.44 -0.68
N ALA A 332 -8.88 6.45 0.02
CA ALA A 332 -8.07 6.64 1.20
C ALA A 332 -6.76 7.39 0.87
N GLU A 333 -6.09 7.02 -0.22
CA GLU A 333 -4.89 7.72 -0.69
C GLU A 333 -5.17 9.17 -1.11
N ALA A 334 -6.27 9.38 -1.85
CA ALA A 334 -6.70 10.73 -2.25
C ALA A 334 -6.97 11.61 -1.01
N SER A 335 -7.65 11.05 0.00
CA SER A 335 -7.90 11.73 1.27
C SER A 335 -6.61 12.03 2.04
N GLY A 336 -5.65 11.10 2.04
CA GLY A 336 -4.33 11.31 2.65
C GLY A 336 -3.51 12.39 1.95
N ARG A 337 -3.57 12.48 0.62
CA ARG A 337 -2.94 13.57 -0.15
C ARG A 337 -3.57 14.93 0.19
N MET A 338 -4.90 14.98 0.26
CA MET A 338 -5.65 16.19 0.62
C MET A 338 -5.32 16.67 2.04
N TYR A 339 -5.27 15.75 3.01
CA TYR A 339 -4.90 16.06 4.40
C TYR A 339 -3.48 16.63 4.52
N ARG A 340 -2.49 16.03 3.82
CA ARG A 340 -1.11 16.54 3.81
C ARG A 340 -0.99 17.92 3.16
N SER A 341 -1.77 18.19 2.11
CA SER A 341 -1.82 19.51 1.48
C SER A 341 -2.39 20.56 2.44
N LEU A 342 -3.52 20.25 3.07
CA LEU A 342 -4.17 21.15 4.03
C LEU A 342 -3.30 21.40 5.27
N ALA A 343 -2.62 20.38 5.79
CA ALA A 343 -1.71 20.52 6.93
C ALA A 343 -0.51 21.44 6.61
N ARG A 344 0.00 21.40 5.37
CA ARG A 344 1.07 22.30 4.92
C ARG A 344 0.59 23.74 4.82
N GLU A 345 -0.61 23.95 4.29
CA GLU A 345 -1.22 25.28 4.14
C GLU A 345 -1.53 25.90 5.51
N LEU A 346 -2.13 25.13 6.43
CA LEU A 346 -2.37 25.55 7.82
C LEU A 346 -1.08 25.93 8.55
N GLY A 347 0.03 25.22 8.29
CA GLY A 347 1.34 25.52 8.87
C GLY A 347 1.97 26.85 8.38
N GLN A 348 1.51 27.40 7.25
CA GLN A 348 2.02 28.65 6.68
C GLN A 348 1.21 29.89 7.08
N LEU A 349 -0.02 29.72 7.59
CA LEU A 349 -0.93 30.82 7.97
C LEU A 349 -0.32 31.85 8.94
N PRO A 350 0.42 31.46 10.00
CA PRO A 350 1.00 32.44 10.93
C PRO A 350 2.02 33.37 10.24
N TRP A 351 2.82 32.81 9.33
CA TRP A 351 3.81 33.57 8.58
C TRP A 351 3.16 34.48 7.54
N GLN A 352 2.13 34.00 6.84
CA GLN A 352 1.38 34.83 5.89
C GLN A 352 0.68 36.00 6.59
N THR A 353 0.10 35.76 7.78
CA THR A 353 -0.54 36.80 8.59
C THR A 353 0.47 37.86 9.03
N GLU A 354 1.64 37.45 9.51
CA GLU A 354 2.68 38.37 9.98
C GLU A 354 3.33 39.16 8.83
N THR A 355 3.63 38.52 7.70
CA THR A 355 4.16 39.21 6.50
C THR A 355 3.14 40.23 5.99
N TYR A 356 1.88 39.84 5.88
CA TYR A 356 0.80 40.74 5.45
C TYR A 356 0.65 41.93 6.39
N ARG A 357 0.68 41.70 7.71
CA ARG A 357 0.66 42.77 8.73
C ARG A 357 1.81 43.77 8.54
N ARG A 358 3.03 43.29 8.31
CA ARG A 358 4.21 44.16 8.12
C ARG A 358 4.14 45.02 6.87
N VAL A 359 3.65 44.44 5.76
CA VAL A 359 3.45 45.19 4.52
C VAL A 359 2.31 46.19 4.71
N ALA A 360 1.21 45.79 5.34
CA ALA A 360 0.09 46.69 5.64
C ALA A 360 0.48 47.88 6.51
N GLU A 361 1.18 47.67 7.62
CA GLU A 361 1.65 48.74 8.51
C GLU A 361 2.56 49.75 7.82
N ARG A 362 3.17 49.36 6.70
CA ARG A 362 4.12 50.18 5.95
C ARG A 362 3.45 51.08 4.92
N PHE A 363 2.41 50.59 4.24
CA PHE A 363 1.85 51.26 3.06
C PHE A 363 0.41 51.71 3.23
N VAL A 364 -0.38 51.03 4.05
CA VAL A 364 -1.81 51.32 4.16
C VAL A 364 -2.01 52.44 5.18
N PRO A 365 -2.70 53.55 4.83
CA PRO A 365 -3.07 54.58 5.80
C PRO A 365 -3.82 53.96 6.98
N ARG A 366 -3.60 54.46 8.20
CA ARG A 366 -4.15 53.84 9.44
C ARG A 366 -5.68 53.65 9.43
N ASP A 367 -6.40 54.47 8.68
CA ASP A 367 -7.87 54.44 8.55
C ASP A 367 -8.34 53.97 7.15
N GLY A 368 -7.42 53.51 6.28
CA GLY A 368 -7.72 53.02 4.93
C GLY A 368 -8.07 51.52 4.91
N PRO A 369 -8.81 51.05 3.88
CA PRO A 369 -9.12 49.63 3.74
C PRO A 369 -7.88 48.80 3.43
N LEU A 370 -7.79 47.60 4.01
CA LEU A 370 -6.70 46.66 3.74
C LEU A 370 -6.91 45.96 2.38
N PRO A 371 -5.98 46.04 1.41
CA PRO A 371 -6.13 45.35 0.14
C PRO A 371 -6.04 43.83 0.31
N PRO A 372 -6.98 43.02 -0.19
CA PRO A 372 -7.11 41.60 0.16
C PRO A 372 -5.89 40.74 -0.21
N ALA A 373 -5.60 39.67 0.53
CA ALA A 373 -4.55 38.70 0.18
C ALA A 373 -5.12 37.27 0.12
N GLY A 374 -4.66 36.46 -0.85
CA GLY A 374 -5.06 35.05 -1.03
C GLY A 374 -6.36 34.85 -1.81
N SER A 375 -6.93 33.63 -1.77
CA SER A 375 -8.06 33.13 -2.59
C SER A 375 -7.83 33.20 -4.11
N PHE A 376 -8.01 34.37 -4.72
CA PHE A 376 -7.67 34.68 -6.12
C PHE A 376 -6.65 35.83 -6.25
N ALA A 377 -6.25 36.45 -5.14
CA ALA A 377 -5.22 37.50 -5.09
C ALA A 377 -3.86 36.92 -4.67
N LEU A 378 -2.78 37.66 -4.96
CA LEU A 378 -1.43 37.35 -4.50
C LEU A 378 -1.39 36.98 -3.01
N ARG A 379 -0.55 36.00 -2.70
CA ARG A 379 -0.19 35.68 -1.31
C ARG A 379 0.65 36.80 -0.72
N ALA A 380 0.62 36.92 0.61
CA ALA A 380 1.34 37.94 1.36
C ALA A 380 2.84 38.07 1.00
N GLN A 381 3.51 36.93 0.75
CA GLN A 381 4.91 36.94 0.34
C GLN A 381 5.10 37.43 -1.11
N GLY A 382 4.22 37.07 -2.04
CA GLY A 382 4.25 37.60 -3.41
C GLY A 382 4.01 39.12 -3.46
N ILE A 383 3.12 39.62 -2.60
CA ILE A 383 2.92 41.07 -2.42
C ILE A 383 4.22 41.73 -1.93
N ALA A 384 4.87 41.16 -0.90
CA ALA A 384 6.13 41.70 -0.38
C ALA A 384 7.24 41.72 -1.44
N ASP A 385 7.40 40.61 -2.16
CA ASP A 385 8.36 40.44 -3.26
C ASP A 385 8.15 41.51 -4.35
N LEU A 386 6.89 41.74 -4.74
CA LEU A 386 6.52 42.71 -5.78
C LEU A 386 6.77 44.16 -5.34
N VAL A 387 6.39 44.51 -4.11
CA VAL A 387 6.59 45.85 -3.57
C VAL A 387 8.08 46.16 -3.35
N ASP A 388 8.84 45.20 -2.83
CA ASP A 388 10.30 45.36 -2.69
C ASP A 388 10.99 45.47 -4.06
N LEU A 389 10.50 44.77 -5.09
CA LEU A 389 10.99 44.90 -6.46
C LEU A 389 10.76 46.32 -7.00
N VAL A 390 9.55 46.88 -6.85
CA VAL A 390 9.24 48.26 -7.26
C VAL A 390 10.12 49.27 -6.53
N ARG A 391 10.33 49.09 -5.23
CA ARG A 391 11.17 50.01 -4.43
C ARG A 391 12.65 49.94 -4.81
N GLY A 392 13.14 48.74 -5.10
CA GLY A 392 14.52 48.51 -5.51
C GLY A 392 14.83 49.02 -6.93
N ARG A 393 13.86 48.89 -7.85
CA ARG A 393 14.05 49.23 -9.26
C ARG A 393 13.52 50.61 -9.66
N ARG A 394 12.60 51.18 -8.88
CA ARG A 394 11.91 52.46 -9.13
C ARG A 394 11.44 52.60 -10.59
N PRO A 395 10.65 51.64 -11.11
CA PRO A 395 10.18 51.68 -12.48
C PRO A 395 9.27 52.90 -12.70
N SER A 396 9.41 53.58 -13.85
CA SER A 396 8.55 54.71 -14.21
C SER A 396 7.24 54.24 -14.85
N ARG A 397 7.29 53.13 -15.59
CA ARG A 397 6.14 52.58 -16.33
C ARG A 397 5.99 51.09 -15.99
N ILE A 398 4.94 50.76 -15.25
CA ILE A 398 4.58 49.39 -14.92
C ILE A 398 3.37 48.98 -15.75
N VAL A 399 3.40 47.78 -16.32
CA VAL A 399 2.23 47.14 -16.93
C VAL A 399 1.90 45.87 -16.15
N GLU A 400 0.65 45.69 -15.81
CA GLU A 400 0.11 44.50 -15.16
C GLU A 400 -0.91 43.82 -16.07
N CYS A 401 -0.71 42.53 -16.32
CA CYS A 401 -1.73 41.68 -16.90
C CYS A 401 -2.61 41.18 -15.76
N GLY A 402 -3.88 41.55 -15.72
CA GLY A 402 -4.78 41.39 -14.57
C GLY A 402 -4.96 42.70 -13.80
N SER A 403 -5.96 42.77 -12.92
CA SER A 403 -6.08 43.86 -11.96
C SER A 403 -6.49 43.33 -10.58
N GLY A 404 -6.56 44.20 -9.57
CA GLY A 404 -7.12 43.86 -8.27
C GLY A 404 -6.23 44.28 -7.10
N SER A 405 -5.94 43.34 -6.21
CA SER A 405 -5.17 43.63 -4.99
C SER A 405 -3.73 44.02 -5.27
N SER A 406 -3.07 43.33 -6.20
CA SER A 406 -1.72 43.67 -6.68
C SER A 406 -1.65 45.09 -7.21
N SER A 407 -2.66 45.53 -7.97
CA SER A 407 -2.77 46.92 -8.46
C SER A 407 -2.81 47.93 -7.32
N ALA A 408 -3.53 47.61 -6.23
CA ALA A 408 -3.60 48.47 -5.04
C ALA A 408 -2.25 48.55 -4.31
N TRP A 409 -1.56 47.43 -4.10
CA TRP A 409 -0.24 47.42 -3.46
C TRP A 409 0.83 48.13 -4.29
N LEU A 410 0.82 47.92 -5.61
CA LEU A 410 1.68 48.63 -6.54
C LEU A 410 1.39 50.14 -6.54
N GLY A 411 0.11 50.53 -6.56
CA GLY A 411 -0.32 51.92 -6.47
C GLY A 411 0.17 52.60 -5.19
N LEU A 412 0.04 51.93 -4.03
CA LEU A 412 0.57 52.43 -2.75
C LEU A 412 2.11 52.53 -2.75
N ALA A 413 2.81 51.58 -3.36
CA ALA A 413 4.26 51.60 -3.47
C ALA A 413 4.73 52.77 -4.37
N LEU A 414 4.07 53.01 -5.50
CA LEU A 414 4.34 54.15 -6.37
C LEU A 414 4.03 55.48 -5.68
N GLU A 415 2.97 55.53 -4.88
CA GLU A 415 2.64 56.70 -4.09
C GLU A 415 3.71 57.01 -3.02
N GLU A 416 4.25 55.98 -2.34
CA GLU A 416 5.40 56.15 -1.42
C GLU A 416 6.64 56.70 -2.16
N LEU A 417 6.89 56.24 -3.39
CA LEU A 417 8.03 56.68 -4.21
C LEU A 417 7.84 58.10 -4.77
N GLY A 418 6.59 58.56 -4.89
CA GLY A 418 6.22 59.86 -5.45
C GLY A 418 6.26 59.93 -6.98
N GLU A 419 6.66 58.87 -7.67
CA GLU A 419 6.88 58.81 -9.11
C GLU A 419 6.44 57.45 -9.70
N GLY A 420 6.28 57.42 -11.02
CA GLY A 420 5.87 56.22 -11.76
C GLY A 420 4.34 56.08 -11.88
N HIS A 421 3.94 55.18 -12.81
CA HIS A 421 2.55 54.92 -13.15
C HIS A 421 2.34 53.45 -13.53
N LEU A 422 1.21 52.87 -13.11
CA LEU A 422 0.80 51.50 -13.41
C LEU A 422 -0.36 51.48 -14.42
N PHE A 423 -0.29 50.57 -15.38
CA PHE A 423 -1.38 50.23 -16.30
C PHE A 423 -1.80 48.77 -16.09
N SER A 424 -3.01 48.53 -15.61
CA SER A 424 -3.54 47.18 -15.34
C SER A 424 -4.59 46.79 -16.40
N LEU A 425 -4.40 45.65 -17.05
CA LEU A 425 -5.33 45.10 -18.05
C LEU A 425 -6.35 44.18 -17.36
N GLU A 426 -7.65 44.49 -17.48
CA GLU A 426 -8.70 43.66 -16.88
C GLU A 426 -9.78 43.25 -17.89
N HIS A 427 -10.01 41.95 -17.99
CA HIS A 427 -10.95 41.36 -18.95
C HIS A 427 -12.43 41.41 -18.53
N ASP A 428 -12.73 41.43 -17.23
CA ASP A 428 -14.08 41.51 -16.71
C ASP A 428 -14.39 42.96 -16.32
N PRO A 429 -15.32 43.66 -17.00
CA PRO A 429 -15.63 45.05 -16.73
C PRO A 429 -16.16 45.29 -15.30
N LYS A 430 -16.81 44.28 -14.68
CA LYS A 430 -17.25 44.40 -13.28
C LYS A 430 -16.07 44.32 -12.32
N TYR A 431 -15.08 43.49 -12.64
CA TYR A 431 -13.87 43.36 -11.84
C TYR A 431 -12.95 44.58 -11.99
N ALA A 432 -12.89 45.17 -13.19
CA ALA A 432 -12.22 46.43 -13.46
C ALA A 432 -12.81 47.55 -12.58
N GLU A 433 -14.15 47.67 -12.55
CA GLU A 433 -14.83 48.65 -11.70
C GLU A 433 -14.59 48.40 -10.20
N THR A 434 -14.61 47.13 -9.76
CA THR A 434 -14.28 46.77 -8.38
C THR A 434 -12.85 47.21 -8.02
N THR A 435 -11.91 47.04 -8.94
CA THR A 435 -10.52 47.47 -8.75
C THR A 435 -10.41 48.99 -8.69
N ARG A 436 -11.08 49.73 -9.57
CA ARG A 436 -11.11 51.20 -9.54
C ARG A 436 -11.65 51.74 -8.22
N GLN A 437 -12.71 51.13 -7.68
CA GLN A 437 -13.27 51.51 -6.38
C GLN A 437 -12.29 51.27 -5.23
N LEU A 438 -11.56 50.14 -5.25
CA LEU A 438 -10.50 49.87 -4.28
C LEU A 438 -9.39 50.92 -4.37
N LEU A 439 -8.90 51.24 -5.57
CA LEU A 439 -7.86 52.24 -5.78
C LEU A 439 -8.30 53.63 -5.29
N ALA A 440 -9.53 54.04 -5.60
CA ALA A 440 -10.11 55.30 -5.13
C ALA A 440 -10.23 55.37 -3.60
N SER A 441 -10.62 54.26 -2.96
CA SER A 441 -10.69 54.19 -1.49
C SER A 441 -9.32 54.31 -0.80
N LEU A 442 -8.24 54.08 -1.54
CA LEU A 442 -6.85 54.18 -1.09
C LEU A 442 -6.18 55.50 -1.53
N GLY A 443 -6.83 56.30 -2.38
CA GLY A 443 -6.29 57.57 -2.90
C GLY A 443 -5.18 57.44 -3.94
N VAL A 444 -5.03 56.26 -4.55
CA VAL A 444 -3.94 55.93 -5.51
C VAL A 444 -4.43 55.80 -6.95
N GLU A 445 -5.69 56.12 -7.23
CA GLU A 445 -6.28 56.08 -8.58
C GLU A 445 -5.57 56.98 -9.60
N HIS A 446 -4.83 57.99 -9.11
CA HIS A 446 -4.03 58.87 -9.95
C HIS A 446 -2.69 58.26 -10.38
N ARG A 447 -2.27 57.15 -9.75
CA ARG A 447 -1.06 56.36 -10.08
C ARG A 447 -1.35 55.12 -10.90
N VAL A 448 -2.61 54.72 -11.01
CA VAL A 448 -3.02 53.43 -11.58
C VAL A 448 -4.15 53.61 -12.59
N THR A 449 -3.89 53.28 -13.85
CA THR A 449 -4.90 53.24 -14.92
C THR A 449 -5.37 51.79 -15.12
N VAL A 450 -6.65 51.52 -14.85
CA VAL A 450 -7.28 50.21 -15.14
C VAL A 450 -7.95 50.25 -16.51
N LEU A 451 -7.38 49.52 -17.46
CA LEU A 451 -7.86 49.39 -18.84
C LEU A 451 -8.77 48.17 -18.96
N GLU A 452 -9.98 48.39 -19.48
CA GLU A 452 -10.88 47.30 -19.85
C GLU A 452 -10.35 46.63 -21.13
N ALA A 453 -10.01 45.35 -21.01
CA ALA A 453 -9.29 44.58 -22.01
C ALA A 453 -10.01 43.24 -22.21
N PRO A 454 -11.14 43.19 -22.94
CA PRO A 454 -11.84 41.93 -23.17
C PRO A 454 -10.92 40.89 -23.83
N LEU A 455 -11.13 39.61 -23.52
CA LEU A 455 -10.35 38.53 -24.13
C LEU A 455 -10.85 38.24 -25.54
N GLU A 456 -9.93 38.28 -26.51
CA GLU A 456 -10.18 38.05 -27.92
C GLU A 456 -9.41 36.83 -28.42
N GLU A 457 -10.00 36.10 -29.36
CA GLU A 457 -9.36 34.98 -30.03
C GLU A 457 -8.43 35.49 -31.14
N SER A 458 -7.24 34.90 -31.23
CA SER A 458 -6.25 35.17 -32.26
C SER A 458 -5.50 33.90 -32.64
N GLU A 459 -4.85 33.90 -33.80
CA GLU A 459 -3.98 32.80 -34.23
C GLU A 459 -2.55 33.00 -33.73
N GLY A 460 -1.97 31.95 -33.16
CA GLY A 460 -0.56 31.90 -32.78
C GLY A 460 0.39 31.66 -33.96
N PRO A 461 1.71 31.80 -33.76
CA PRO A 461 2.74 31.56 -34.77
C PRO A 461 2.73 30.14 -35.35
N GLU A 462 2.20 29.15 -34.64
CA GLU A 462 2.11 27.75 -35.08
C GLU A 462 0.67 27.36 -35.49
N GLY A 463 -0.22 28.34 -35.65
CA GLY A 463 -1.63 28.13 -36.03
C GLY A 463 -2.53 27.67 -34.88
N GLU A 464 -2.05 27.74 -33.64
CA GLU A 464 -2.83 27.43 -32.45
C GLU A 464 -3.76 28.59 -32.06
N ALA A 465 -4.99 28.30 -31.64
CA ALA A 465 -5.90 29.32 -31.14
C ALA A 465 -5.38 29.88 -29.80
N ARG A 466 -5.28 31.20 -29.71
CA ARG A 466 -4.87 31.96 -28.53
C ARG A 466 -6.03 32.83 -28.05
N LEU A 467 -6.15 32.96 -26.74
CA LEU A 467 -7.10 33.87 -26.09
C LEU A 467 -6.30 34.90 -25.31
N TRP A 468 -6.39 36.19 -25.66
CA TRP A 468 -5.58 37.23 -25.04
C TRP A 468 -6.31 38.58 -24.95
N TYR A 469 -5.75 39.53 -24.21
CA TYR A 469 -6.27 40.90 -24.12
C TYR A 469 -6.41 41.55 -25.50
N GLY A 470 -7.57 42.14 -25.77
CA GLY A 470 -7.90 42.74 -27.07
C GLY A 470 -7.01 43.92 -27.47
N ALA A 471 -6.86 44.11 -28.78
CA ALA A 471 -5.89 45.05 -29.36
C ALA A 471 -6.09 46.51 -28.93
N GLU A 472 -7.35 46.94 -28.78
CA GLU A 472 -7.69 48.31 -28.39
C GLU A 472 -7.13 48.69 -27.00
N ALA A 473 -7.11 47.74 -26.06
CA ALA A 473 -6.52 47.98 -24.74
C ALA A 473 -4.98 47.99 -24.80
N LEU A 474 -4.39 47.14 -25.64
CA LEU A 474 -2.93 47.08 -25.83
C LEU A 474 -2.37 48.36 -26.49
N GLU A 475 -3.13 49.01 -27.36
CA GLU A 475 -2.75 50.29 -27.98
C GLU A 475 -2.63 51.44 -26.97
N GLN A 476 -3.37 51.36 -25.86
CA GLN A 476 -3.36 52.37 -24.79
C GLN A 476 -2.18 52.23 -23.81
N LEU A 477 -1.41 51.14 -23.91
CA LEU A 477 -0.23 50.92 -23.07
C LEU A 477 0.92 51.86 -23.44
N PRO A 478 1.82 52.18 -22.51
CA PRO A 478 3.01 52.98 -22.79
C PRO A 478 3.92 52.29 -23.83
N ALA A 479 4.64 53.09 -24.62
CA ALA A 479 5.57 52.59 -25.65
C ALA A 479 6.76 51.81 -25.05
N GLU A 480 7.03 52.00 -23.76
CA GLU A 480 8.09 51.33 -23.04
C GLU A 480 7.58 50.84 -21.69
N ILE A 481 8.04 49.66 -21.27
CA ILE A 481 7.65 49.01 -20.03
C ILE A 481 8.92 48.73 -19.23
N ASP A 482 9.04 49.32 -18.04
CA ASP A 482 10.19 49.12 -17.15
C ASP A 482 9.98 47.87 -16.27
N LEU A 483 8.71 47.59 -15.90
CA LEU A 483 8.29 46.40 -15.17
C LEU A 483 6.99 45.84 -15.77
N LEU A 484 7.01 44.57 -16.17
CA LEU A 484 5.83 43.82 -16.61
C LEU A 484 5.46 42.78 -15.53
N PHE A 485 4.29 42.89 -14.93
CA PHE A 485 3.77 41.92 -13.97
C PHE A 485 2.66 41.07 -14.61
N ILE A 486 2.79 39.74 -14.54
CA ILE A 486 1.89 38.79 -15.20
C ILE A 486 1.18 37.94 -14.16
N ASP A 487 -0.07 38.30 -13.85
CA ASP A 487 -0.98 37.58 -12.93
C ASP A 487 -2.26 37.10 -13.64
N GLY A 488 -2.69 37.83 -14.67
CA GLY A 488 -3.82 37.51 -15.52
C GLY A 488 -3.43 37.22 -16.97
N PRO A 489 -4.38 36.76 -17.79
CA PRO A 489 -5.74 36.37 -17.41
C PRO A 489 -5.78 35.01 -16.67
N PRO A 490 -6.92 34.64 -16.06
CA PRO A 490 -7.01 33.41 -15.26
C PRO A 490 -6.72 32.15 -16.10
N GLY A 491 -5.75 31.33 -15.65
CA GLY A 491 -5.30 30.12 -16.38
C GLY A 491 -6.39 29.08 -16.66
N GLY A 492 -7.51 29.09 -15.93
CA GLY A 492 -8.65 28.21 -16.20
C GLY A 492 -9.45 28.53 -17.48
N ARG A 493 -9.15 29.64 -18.16
CA ARG A 493 -9.85 30.08 -19.39
C ARG A 493 -9.34 29.38 -20.65
N ALA A 494 -8.04 29.14 -20.74
CA ALA A 494 -7.41 28.42 -21.85
C ALA A 494 -6.01 27.92 -21.43
N PRO A 495 -5.54 26.76 -21.95
CA PRO A 495 -4.16 26.31 -21.73
C PRO A 495 -3.15 27.35 -22.19
N ARG A 496 -2.06 27.55 -21.44
CA ARG A 496 -0.93 28.43 -21.80
C ARG A 496 -1.33 29.88 -22.12
N ILE A 497 -2.47 30.35 -21.59
CA ILE A 497 -3.03 31.67 -21.93
C ILE A 497 -2.03 32.82 -21.69
N ARG A 498 -1.22 32.73 -20.63
CA ARG A 498 -0.23 33.74 -20.23
C ARG A 498 1.02 33.79 -21.13
N GLU A 499 1.27 32.78 -21.97
CA GLU A 499 2.42 32.76 -22.91
C GLU A 499 2.36 33.91 -23.92
N SER A 500 1.14 34.36 -24.25
CA SER A 500 0.90 35.47 -25.18
C SER A 500 1.44 36.81 -24.67
N ALA A 501 1.66 36.97 -23.36
CA ALA A 501 2.17 38.22 -22.80
C ALA A 501 3.48 38.66 -23.46
N LEU A 502 4.45 37.74 -23.58
CA LEU A 502 5.71 38.07 -24.21
C LEU A 502 5.55 38.24 -25.73
N ALA A 503 4.71 37.44 -26.38
CA ALA A 503 4.46 37.60 -27.82
C ALA A 503 3.90 39.00 -28.16
N CYS A 504 3.04 39.55 -27.31
CA CYS A 504 2.38 40.84 -27.55
C CYS A 504 3.15 42.05 -27.02
N LEU A 505 3.93 41.90 -25.93
CA LEU A 505 4.53 43.02 -25.21
C LEU A 505 6.06 43.10 -25.33
N ARG A 506 6.72 42.13 -25.96
CA ARG A 506 8.19 42.08 -26.08
C ARG A 506 8.78 43.34 -26.70
N ASP A 507 8.16 43.90 -27.74
CA ASP A 507 8.67 45.08 -28.43
C ASP A 507 8.65 46.36 -27.57
N ARG A 508 7.96 46.32 -26.42
CA ARG A 508 7.91 47.40 -25.44
C ARG A 508 8.89 47.21 -24.28
N LEU A 509 9.56 46.06 -24.19
CA LEU A 509 10.57 45.76 -23.17
C LEU A 509 11.96 46.18 -23.68
N ARG A 510 12.66 46.99 -22.89
CA ARG A 510 14.03 47.43 -23.19
C ARG A 510 15.06 46.61 -22.41
N PRO A 511 16.35 46.65 -22.78
CA PRO A 511 17.40 46.10 -21.94
C PRO A 511 17.30 46.68 -20.51
N GLY A 512 17.24 45.81 -19.51
CA GLY A 512 17.02 46.17 -18.11
C GLY A 512 15.56 46.18 -17.65
N SER A 513 14.58 46.01 -18.55
CA SER A 513 13.17 45.81 -18.18
C SER A 513 13.01 44.51 -17.40
N VAL A 514 12.21 44.55 -16.34
CA VAL A 514 11.94 43.40 -15.47
C VAL A 514 10.59 42.80 -15.80
N ILE A 515 10.49 41.47 -15.77
CA ILE A 515 9.24 40.72 -15.90
C ILE A 515 9.06 39.92 -14.62
N ALA A 516 7.93 40.08 -13.93
CA ALA A 516 7.55 39.29 -12.76
C ALA A 516 6.32 38.45 -13.12
N VAL A 517 6.37 37.15 -12.84
CA VAL A 517 5.30 36.19 -13.17
C VAL A 517 4.77 35.56 -11.89
N ASP A 518 3.45 35.70 -11.66
CA ASP A 518 2.76 34.99 -10.59
C ASP A 518 2.39 33.56 -10.99
N ASP A 519 2.08 32.72 -9.99
CA ASP A 519 1.76 31.30 -10.16
C ASP A 519 2.86 30.50 -10.87
N ALA A 520 4.13 30.95 -10.82
CA ALA A 520 5.24 30.31 -11.53
C ALA A 520 5.56 28.87 -11.06
N THR A 521 4.78 28.29 -10.15
CA THR A 521 4.81 26.88 -9.76
C THR A 521 3.82 26.01 -10.53
N ARG A 522 2.83 26.62 -11.22
CA ARG A 522 1.85 25.93 -12.06
C ARG A 522 2.51 25.37 -13.33
N PRO A 523 2.03 24.23 -13.87
CA PRO A 523 2.69 23.56 -14.99
C PRO A 523 2.88 24.44 -16.24
N ASP A 524 1.86 25.20 -16.64
CA ASP A 524 1.90 26.03 -17.85
C ASP A 524 2.86 27.21 -17.67
N GLU A 525 2.76 27.94 -16.55
CA GLU A 525 3.64 29.08 -16.24
C GLU A 525 5.11 28.65 -16.06
N ARG A 526 5.35 27.47 -15.47
CA ARG A 526 6.70 26.87 -15.40
C ARG A 526 7.27 26.60 -16.77
N ALA A 527 6.47 26.02 -17.67
CA ALA A 527 6.89 25.71 -19.03
C ALA A 527 7.18 26.99 -19.82
N MET A 528 6.32 28.00 -19.66
CA MET A 528 6.46 29.34 -20.23
C MET A 528 7.76 30.03 -19.80
N VAL A 529 7.99 30.18 -18.49
CA VAL A 529 9.21 30.84 -17.96
C VAL A 529 10.47 30.10 -18.41
N ALA A 530 10.45 28.76 -18.37
CA ALA A 530 11.55 27.96 -18.87
C ALA A 530 11.78 28.15 -20.39
N ALA A 531 10.73 28.37 -21.18
CA ALA A 531 10.84 28.66 -22.60
C ALA A 531 11.47 30.02 -22.85
N TRP A 532 11.07 31.06 -22.10
CA TRP A 532 11.63 32.40 -22.25
C TRP A 532 13.12 32.44 -21.90
N LEU A 533 13.53 31.78 -20.82
CA LEU A 533 14.95 31.67 -20.43
C LEU A 533 15.84 30.99 -21.48
N ARG A 534 15.28 30.15 -22.36
CA ARG A 534 16.04 29.54 -23.46
C ARG A 534 16.36 30.52 -24.60
N THR A 535 15.65 31.64 -24.70
CA THR A 535 15.78 32.57 -25.85
C THR A 535 17.04 33.46 -25.79
N SER A 536 17.90 33.31 -24.78
CA SER A 536 19.08 34.15 -24.50
C SER A 536 18.82 35.66 -24.29
N ALA A 537 17.58 36.10 -24.42
CA ALA A 537 17.14 37.48 -24.25
C ALA A 537 16.77 37.83 -22.79
N PHE A 538 16.74 36.83 -21.89
CA PHE A 538 16.35 37.01 -20.49
C PHE A 538 17.31 36.24 -19.58
N HIS A 539 17.49 36.75 -18.37
CA HIS A 539 18.06 35.99 -17.26
C HIS A 539 17.17 36.08 -16.04
N GLU A 540 17.22 35.04 -15.20
CA GLU A 540 16.42 34.97 -13.98
C GLU A 540 17.12 35.72 -12.83
N LEU A 541 16.36 36.54 -12.12
CA LEU A 541 16.76 37.16 -10.86
C LEU A 541 16.36 36.25 -9.70
N THR A 542 17.32 35.91 -8.85
CA THR A 542 17.08 35.04 -7.68
C THR A 542 16.73 35.86 -6.43
N GLY A 543 16.11 35.22 -5.44
CA GLY A 543 15.75 35.86 -4.16
C GLY A 543 14.26 36.10 -3.94
N PHE A 544 13.44 35.91 -4.98
CA PHE A 544 11.98 35.93 -4.90
C PHE A 544 11.44 34.55 -4.55
N ARG A 545 10.38 34.49 -3.75
CA ARG A 545 9.86 33.24 -3.17
C ARG A 545 8.58 32.76 -3.83
N GLU A 546 7.70 33.69 -4.22
CA GLU A 546 6.42 33.35 -4.88
C GLU A 546 6.40 33.76 -6.36
N LEU A 547 7.29 34.67 -6.78
CA LEU A 547 7.35 35.19 -8.15
C LEU A 547 8.56 34.64 -8.90
N ALA A 548 8.39 34.30 -10.18
CA ALA A 548 9.53 34.17 -11.09
C ALA A 548 9.84 35.56 -11.68
N VAL A 549 11.07 36.03 -11.49
CA VAL A 549 11.48 37.37 -11.92
C VAL A 549 12.60 37.28 -12.94
N LEU A 550 12.40 37.89 -14.10
CA LEU A 550 13.32 37.89 -15.22
C LEU A 550 13.76 39.33 -15.54
N GLU A 551 14.99 39.50 -16.01
CA GLU A 551 15.48 40.78 -16.53
C GLU A 551 15.90 40.63 -17.99
N THR A 552 15.45 41.59 -18.80
CA THR A 552 15.71 41.64 -20.25
C THR A 552 17.15 42.02 -20.50
N LEU A 553 17.85 41.19 -21.27
CA LEU A 553 19.24 41.41 -21.65
C LEU A 553 19.34 42.26 -22.93
N PRO A 554 20.48 42.95 -23.16
CA PRO A 554 20.78 43.51 -24.47
C PRO A 554 20.80 42.40 -25.53
N ASP A 555 20.30 42.70 -26.73
CA ASP A 555 20.46 41.80 -27.87
C ASP A 555 21.95 41.52 -28.10
N LYS A 556 22.32 40.25 -28.21
CA LYS A 556 23.67 39.86 -28.63
C LYS A 556 23.82 40.21 -30.11
N ASN A 557 24.58 41.26 -30.41
CA ASN A 557 25.04 41.55 -31.78
C ASN A 557 25.74 40.34 -32.42
#